data_AF-A0A519V7W6-F1
#
_entry.id   AF-A0A519V7W6-F1
#
_cell.length_a   1.000
_cell.length_b   1.000
_cell.length_c   1.000
_cell.angle_alpha   90.00
_cell.angle_beta   90.00
_cell.angle_gamma   90.00
#
_symmetry.space_group_name_H-M   'P 1'
#
loop_
_entity.id
_entity.type
_entity.pdbx_description
1 polymer ?
#
loop_
_entity_poly.entity_id
_entity_poly.type
_entity_poly.pdbx_seq_one_letter_code
_entity_poly.pdbx_strand_id
1 'polypeptide(L)'
;MKLKILFSLLAIVMALSACKKSNVMPTPEPEPPITTPYVPDNSFKIVAYMPSYRDPNTVADAKYKMITHLFYAFLNPSATADGSFQALASQPRFLALQQKAKANNVKFGISIGITAGLTEATFATIAASPTARANFVKNIVEFAKTNNLDGVDMDWEYPRTSGGNPNKDFTALMKELSTELHKVNKFLSAAITPAVYTSTNKDAIEAEVYNYVDFFNIMQYDGAGYDTAEPLNHASM
;
A
#
# COMPACT_ATOMS: atom_id res chain seq x y z
N MET A 1 30.98 78.00 -31.57
CA MET A 1 32.05 77.59 -30.62
C MET A 1 31.46 76.48 -29.76
N LYS A 2 31.76 75.22 -30.09
CA LYS A 2 32.59 74.26 -29.30
C LYS A 2 32.04 74.03 -27.86
N LEU A 3 32.00 72.86 -27.23
CA LEU A 3 32.31 71.44 -27.49
C LEU A 3 32.46 70.85 -26.06
N LYS A 4 31.84 69.70 -25.73
CA LYS A 4 32.23 68.73 -24.64
C LYS A 4 31.99 69.20 -23.17
N ILE A 5 31.67 68.39 -22.15
CA ILE A 5 31.66 66.93 -21.89
C ILE A 5 31.09 66.62 -20.47
N LEU A 6 30.48 65.43 -20.29
CA LEU A 6 30.33 64.58 -19.06
C LEU A 6 29.52 65.10 -17.84
N PHE A 7 28.84 64.31 -17.01
CA PHE A 7 28.91 62.88 -16.65
C PHE A 7 27.55 62.40 -16.08
N SER A 8 27.10 61.21 -16.50
CA SER A 8 26.40 60.14 -15.77
C SER A 8 25.25 60.39 -14.79
N LEU A 9 24.07 59.79 -15.09
CA LEU A 9 23.45 58.66 -14.35
C LEU A 9 22.24 58.15 -15.17
N LEU A 10 22.42 57.20 -16.09
CA LEU A 10 21.98 55.79 -15.98
C LEU A 10 20.62 55.61 -15.26
N ALA A 11 19.49 55.72 -15.95
CA ALA A 11 18.77 54.65 -16.68
C ALA A 11 18.59 53.35 -15.88
N ILE A 12 17.33 52.97 -15.61
CA ILE A 12 16.66 51.76 -16.13
C ILE A 12 15.30 51.63 -15.42
N VAL A 13 14.22 51.92 -16.14
CA VAL A 13 12.86 51.52 -15.78
C VAL A 13 12.69 50.09 -16.28
N MET A 14 12.79 49.10 -15.37
CA MET A 14 12.43 47.72 -15.70
C MET A 14 10.92 47.55 -15.58
N ALA A 15 10.26 47.42 -16.74
CA ALA A 15 8.92 46.88 -16.85
C ALA A 15 8.93 45.42 -16.37
N LEU A 16 8.22 45.14 -15.29
CA LEU A 16 7.94 43.77 -14.84
C LEU A 16 6.94 43.12 -15.80
N SER A 17 7.45 42.50 -16.86
CA SER A 17 6.73 41.43 -17.56
C SER A 17 6.64 40.24 -16.61
N ALA A 18 5.50 40.12 -15.93
CA ALA A 18 5.14 38.92 -15.18
C ALA A 18 4.89 37.76 -16.15
N CYS A 19 5.94 37.02 -16.50
CA CYS A 19 5.80 35.69 -17.07
C CYS A 19 5.10 34.81 -16.02
N LYS A 20 3.85 34.42 -16.31
CA LYS A 20 3.20 33.28 -15.63
C LYS A 20 4.10 32.05 -15.85
N LYS A 21 4.86 31.64 -14.82
CA LYS A 21 5.41 30.29 -14.77
C LYS A 21 4.22 29.33 -14.82
N SER A 22 4.14 28.53 -15.87
CA SER A 22 3.22 27.39 -15.86
C SER A 22 3.75 26.40 -14.81
N ASN A 23 2.91 26.06 -13.83
CA ASN A 23 3.17 24.96 -12.91
C ASN A 23 2.90 23.63 -13.62
N VAL A 24 3.60 23.38 -14.73
CA VAL A 24 3.66 22.04 -15.30
C VAL A 24 4.73 21.31 -14.50
N MET A 25 4.29 20.42 -13.59
CA MET A 25 5.22 19.47 -13.00
C MET A 25 5.89 18.70 -14.14
N PRO A 26 7.22 18.55 -14.14
CA PRO A 26 7.88 17.72 -15.14
C PRO A 26 7.25 16.33 -15.11
N THR A 27 6.81 15.86 -16.28
CA THR A 27 6.36 14.49 -16.47
C THR A 27 7.47 13.58 -15.91
N PRO A 28 7.16 12.61 -15.02
CA PRO A 28 8.18 11.70 -14.51
C PRO A 28 8.86 11.02 -15.70
N GLU A 29 10.18 11.11 -15.76
CA GLU A 29 10.97 10.34 -16.72
C GLU A 29 10.67 8.85 -16.48
N PRO A 30 10.43 8.05 -17.54
CA PRO A 30 10.18 6.63 -17.37
C PRO A 30 11.36 5.99 -16.63
N GLU A 31 11.08 5.34 -15.48
CA GLU A 31 12.11 4.65 -14.71
C GLU A 31 12.84 3.63 -15.61
N PRO A 32 14.18 3.56 -15.52
CA PRO A 32 14.94 2.58 -16.27
C PRO A 32 14.45 1.17 -15.92
N PRO A 33 14.48 0.23 -16.89
CA PRO A 33 14.06 -1.14 -16.64
C PRO A 33 14.86 -1.74 -15.48
N ILE A 34 14.17 -2.36 -14.53
CA ILE A 34 14.81 -3.07 -13.42
C ILE A 34 15.52 -4.28 -13.99
N THR A 35 16.85 -4.29 -13.91
CA THR A 35 17.69 -5.34 -14.50
C THR A 35 18.11 -6.41 -13.48
N THR A 36 17.91 -6.15 -12.19
CA THR A 36 18.24 -7.09 -11.11
C THR A 36 17.00 -7.90 -10.71
N PRO A 37 17.11 -9.24 -10.60
CA PRO A 37 16.04 -10.06 -10.02
C PRO A 37 15.66 -9.57 -8.62
N TYR A 38 14.37 -9.64 -8.30
CA TYR A 38 13.90 -9.39 -6.93
C TYR A 38 14.54 -10.39 -5.96
N VAL A 39 15.02 -9.89 -4.82
CA VAL A 39 15.64 -10.70 -3.76
C VAL A 39 14.82 -10.52 -2.48
N PRO A 40 14.19 -11.58 -1.96
CA PRO A 40 13.44 -11.51 -0.70
C PRO A 40 14.33 -11.08 0.48
N ASP A 41 13.83 -10.16 1.30
CA ASP A 41 14.46 -9.81 2.57
C ASP A 41 14.00 -10.78 3.68
N ASN A 42 14.91 -11.62 4.16
CA ASN A 42 14.65 -12.60 5.22
C ASN A 42 15.02 -12.10 6.62
N SER A 43 15.30 -10.80 6.79
CA SER A 43 15.52 -10.21 8.10
C SER A 43 14.24 -10.21 8.95
N PHE A 44 14.42 -10.14 10.28
CA PHE A 44 13.31 -10.05 11.22
C PHE A 44 12.55 -8.73 11.02
N LYS A 45 11.22 -8.81 10.98
CA LYS A 45 10.35 -7.69 10.67
C LYS A 45 9.54 -7.28 11.90
N ILE A 46 9.52 -5.98 12.16
CA ILE A 46 8.53 -5.32 13.02
C ILE A 46 7.63 -4.52 12.08
N VAL A 47 6.39 -4.97 11.92
CA VAL A 47 5.41 -4.43 10.96
C VAL A 47 4.37 -3.61 11.72
N ALA A 48 4.06 -2.41 11.23
CA ALA A 48 3.03 -1.56 11.79
C ALA A 48 2.02 -1.10 10.74
N TYR A 49 0.80 -0.84 11.18
CA TYR A 49 -0.29 -0.31 10.37
C TYR A 49 -0.72 1.05 10.91
N MET A 50 -0.87 2.02 10.01
CA MET A 50 -1.49 3.31 10.31
C MET A 50 -2.84 3.39 9.59
N PRO A 51 -3.95 3.34 10.33
CA PRO A 51 -5.27 3.49 9.72
C PRO A 51 -5.49 4.93 9.24
N SER A 52 -6.16 5.07 8.10
CA SER A 52 -6.40 6.32 7.37
C SER A 52 -7.09 7.42 8.17
N TYR A 53 -7.81 7.05 9.23
CA TYR A 53 -8.51 7.97 10.11
C TYR A 53 -7.61 8.58 11.21
N ARG A 54 -6.39 8.07 11.42
CA ARG A 54 -5.42 8.60 12.40
C ARG A 54 -4.46 9.59 11.76
N ASP A 55 -4.10 10.63 12.49
CA ASP A 55 -3.10 11.61 12.05
C ASP A 55 -1.68 11.11 12.35
N PRO A 56 -0.82 10.86 11.34
CA PRO A 56 0.56 10.43 11.54
C PRO A 56 1.39 11.36 12.44
N ASN A 57 1.06 12.65 12.48
CA ASN A 57 1.82 13.63 13.27
C ASN A 57 1.59 13.50 14.77
N THR A 58 0.59 12.72 15.20
CA THR A 58 0.36 12.40 16.62
C THR A 58 1.32 11.33 17.15
N VAL A 59 2.06 10.66 16.28
CA VAL A 59 3.03 9.64 16.64
C VAL A 59 4.44 10.23 16.59
N ALA A 60 5.18 10.10 17.69
CA ALA A 60 6.55 10.60 17.76
C ALA A 60 7.51 9.81 16.85
N ASP A 61 8.49 10.48 16.26
CA ASP A 61 9.50 9.87 15.36
C ASP A 61 10.23 8.69 15.99
N ALA A 62 10.47 8.74 17.30
CA ALA A 62 11.07 7.63 18.04
C ALA A 62 10.30 6.30 17.93
N LYS A 63 8.98 6.34 17.68
CA LYS A 63 8.16 5.13 17.47
C LYS A 63 8.34 4.55 16.07
N TYR A 64 8.47 5.40 15.05
CA TYR A 64 8.78 4.95 13.69
C TYR A 64 10.17 4.29 13.59
N LYS A 65 11.14 4.73 14.41
CA LYS A 65 12.47 4.09 14.46
C LYS A 65 12.47 2.67 15.05
N MET A 66 11.38 2.26 15.70
CA MET A 66 11.23 0.93 16.32
C MET A 66 10.68 -0.11 15.34
N ILE A 67 10.29 0.29 14.13
CA ILE A 67 9.64 -0.57 13.14
C ILE A 67 10.48 -0.69 11.88
N THR A 68 10.25 -1.76 11.14
CA THR A 68 10.93 -2.04 9.86
C THR A 68 10.04 -1.75 8.67
N HIS A 69 8.73 -1.99 8.81
CA HIS A 69 7.73 -1.87 7.75
C HIS A 69 6.51 -1.11 8.28
N LEU A 70 5.97 -0.23 7.46
CA LEU A 70 4.79 0.58 7.77
C LEU A 70 3.81 0.57 6.61
N PHE A 71 2.59 0.11 6.87
CA PHE A 71 1.50 0.13 5.90
C PHE A 71 0.50 1.25 6.21
N TYR A 72 0.10 1.98 5.18
CA TYR A 72 -1.11 2.80 5.22
C TYR A 72 -2.34 1.88 5.04
N ALA A 73 -3.28 1.91 5.98
CA ALA A 73 -4.49 1.09 5.95
C ALA A 73 -5.72 2.01 5.72
N PHE A 74 -6.43 1.97 4.59
CA PHE A 74 -6.33 1.04 3.47
C PHE A 74 -6.52 1.78 2.15
N LEU A 75 -6.07 1.14 1.06
CA LEU A 75 -6.60 1.38 -0.29
C LEU A 75 -7.73 0.39 -0.55
N ASN A 76 -8.92 0.91 -0.90
CA ASN A 76 -10.15 0.13 -0.97
C ASN A 76 -10.53 -0.15 -2.43
N PRO A 77 -10.90 -1.39 -2.80
CA PRO A 77 -11.45 -1.65 -4.13
C PRO A 77 -12.76 -0.88 -4.35
N SER A 78 -13.08 -0.63 -5.62
CA SER A 78 -14.37 -0.08 -6.00
C SER A 78 -15.50 -1.08 -5.71
N ALA A 79 -16.66 -0.57 -5.33
CA ALA A 79 -17.86 -1.38 -5.17
C ALA A 79 -18.33 -2.05 -6.48
N THR A 80 -17.84 -1.59 -7.64
CA THR A 80 -18.09 -2.23 -8.95
C THR A 80 -17.40 -3.59 -9.10
N ALA A 81 -16.41 -3.90 -8.25
CA ALA A 81 -15.67 -5.16 -8.26
C ALA A 81 -15.03 -5.53 -9.62
N ASP A 82 -14.70 -4.52 -10.44
CA ASP A 82 -14.07 -4.64 -11.76
C ASP A 82 -12.53 -4.55 -11.71
N GLY A 83 -11.96 -4.50 -10.51
CA GLY A 83 -10.54 -4.31 -10.24
C GLY A 83 -10.09 -2.84 -10.13
N SER A 84 -11.01 -1.88 -10.23
CA SER A 84 -10.71 -0.47 -9.92
C SER A 84 -10.70 -0.19 -8.41
N PHE A 85 -10.18 0.98 -8.03
CA PHE A 85 -10.03 1.41 -6.64
C PHE A 85 -10.77 2.72 -6.37
N GLN A 86 -11.17 2.90 -5.12
CA GLN A 86 -11.60 4.19 -4.61
C GLN A 86 -10.40 5.12 -4.41
N ALA A 87 -10.67 6.43 -4.37
CA ALA A 87 -9.66 7.38 -3.91
C ALA A 87 -9.23 7.07 -2.47
N LEU A 88 -7.98 7.39 -2.13
CA LEU A 88 -7.52 7.31 -0.75
C LEU A 88 -8.43 8.12 0.17
N ALA A 89 -8.82 7.53 1.29
CA ALA A 89 -9.63 8.21 2.30
C ALA A 89 -8.99 9.53 2.78
N SER A 90 -7.66 9.65 2.74
CA SER A 90 -6.95 10.90 3.00
C SER A 90 -5.58 10.95 2.30
N GLN A 91 -5.51 11.63 1.16
CA GLN A 91 -4.24 11.89 0.47
C GLN A 91 -3.21 12.63 1.36
N PRO A 92 -3.59 13.67 2.13
CA PRO A 92 -2.61 14.36 2.99
C PRO A 92 -2.00 13.45 4.07
N ARG A 93 -2.79 12.56 4.67
CA ARG A 93 -2.28 11.62 5.69
C ARG A 93 -1.39 10.55 5.08
N PHE A 94 -1.74 10.04 3.91
CA PHE A 94 -0.89 9.11 3.17
C PHE A 94 0.49 9.72 2.90
N LEU A 95 0.54 10.95 2.37
CA LEU A 95 1.80 11.64 2.09
C LEU A 95 2.60 11.95 3.37
N ALA A 96 1.94 12.40 4.45
CA ALA A 96 2.61 12.64 5.73
C ALA A 96 3.23 11.35 6.30
N LEU A 97 2.50 10.23 6.22
CA LEU A 97 2.98 8.94 6.69
C LEU A 97 4.17 8.43 5.87
N GLN A 98 4.11 8.58 4.55
CA GLN A 98 5.23 8.27 3.66
C GLN A 98 6.49 9.07 4.02
N GLN A 99 6.34 10.36 4.31
CA GLN A 99 7.45 11.20 4.75
C GLN A 99 8.04 10.72 6.08
N LYS A 100 7.19 10.35 7.05
CA LYS A 100 7.63 9.77 8.33
C LYS A 100 8.40 8.47 8.14
N ALA A 101 7.93 7.57 7.28
CA ALA A 101 8.62 6.32 6.97
C ALA A 101 10.01 6.59 6.36
N LYS A 102 10.06 7.43 5.32
CA LYS A 102 11.31 7.81 4.65
C LYS A 102 12.32 8.46 5.61
N ALA A 103 11.87 9.38 6.45
CA ALA A 103 12.74 10.08 7.41
C ALA A 103 13.33 9.16 8.48
N ASN A 104 12.69 8.02 8.74
CA ASN A 104 13.12 7.04 9.76
C ASN A 104 13.66 5.73 9.16
N ASN A 105 13.94 5.70 7.85
CA ASN A 105 14.46 4.53 7.14
C ASN A 105 13.57 3.27 7.31
N VAL A 106 12.25 3.47 7.25
CA VAL A 106 11.24 2.42 7.34
C VAL A 106 10.70 2.11 5.96
N LYS A 107 10.54 0.82 5.63
CA LYS A 107 9.89 0.37 4.40
C LYS A 107 8.43 0.79 4.39
N PHE A 108 7.99 1.46 3.33
CA PHE A 108 6.64 2.01 3.27
C PHE A 108 5.80 1.32 2.21
N GLY A 109 4.64 0.82 2.62
CA GLY A 109 3.69 0.17 1.73
C GLY A 109 2.26 0.64 1.95
N ILE A 110 1.36 0.01 1.21
CA ILE A 110 -0.08 0.18 1.38
C ILE A 110 -0.74 -1.17 1.60
N SER A 111 -1.70 -1.23 2.52
CA SER A 111 -2.53 -2.41 2.69
C SER A 111 -3.82 -2.28 1.89
N ILE A 112 -4.15 -3.33 1.15
CA ILE A 112 -5.33 -3.46 0.33
C ILE A 112 -6.37 -4.21 1.13
N GLY A 113 -7.35 -3.48 1.64
CA GLY A 113 -8.38 -4.02 2.53
C GLY A 113 -9.73 -3.42 2.21
N ILE A 114 -10.70 -3.74 3.06
CA ILE A 114 -12.07 -3.25 2.96
C ILE A 114 -12.44 -2.44 4.19
N THR A 115 -12.96 -1.24 3.96
CA THR A 115 -13.54 -0.35 4.97
C THR A 115 -14.90 0.13 4.50
N ALA A 116 -15.71 0.63 5.44
CA ALA A 116 -16.87 1.49 5.18
C ALA A 116 -17.81 1.03 4.03
N GLY A 117 -18.49 -0.10 4.20
CA GLY A 117 -19.59 -0.51 3.31
C GLY A 117 -19.21 -1.46 2.17
N LEU A 118 -17.91 -1.77 2.01
CA LEU A 118 -17.46 -2.92 1.22
C LEU A 118 -17.52 -4.20 2.04
N THR A 119 -17.60 -5.34 1.35
CA THR A 119 -17.67 -6.66 1.99
C THR A 119 -16.63 -7.60 1.39
N GLU A 120 -16.37 -8.72 2.07
CA GLU A 120 -15.57 -9.84 1.56
C GLU A 120 -15.97 -10.26 0.13
N ALA A 121 -17.26 -10.14 -0.23
CA ALA A 121 -17.78 -10.49 -1.55
C ALA A 121 -17.17 -9.66 -2.69
N THR A 122 -16.70 -8.43 -2.40
CA THR A 122 -15.99 -7.61 -3.39
C THR A 122 -14.69 -8.27 -3.82
N PHE A 123 -13.88 -8.76 -2.86
CA PHE A 123 -12.66 -9.51 -3.18
C PHE A 123 -12.97 -10.83 -3.88
N ALA A 124 -13.98 -11.57 -3.42
CA ALA A 124 -14.37 -12.81 -4.06
C ALA A 124 -14.76 -12.61 -5.54
N THR A 125 -15.51 -11.54 -5.84
CA THR A 125 -15.93 -11.20 -7.21
C THR A 125 -14.74 -10.80 -8.09
N ILE A 126 -13.81 -9.99 -7.56
CA ILE A 126 -12.59 -9.60 -8.26
C ILE A 126 -11.74 -10.84 -8.54
N ALA A 127 -11.50 -11.68 -7.53
CA ALA A 127 -10.62 -12.83 -7.63
C ALA A 127 -11.15 -13.90 -8.60
N ALA A 128 -12.46 -14.15 -8.62
CA ALA A 128 -13.10 -15.14 -9.49
C ALA A 128 -13.11 -14.74 -10.99
N SER A 129 -12.98 -13.46 -11.30
CA SER A 129 -12.98 -12.96 -12.69
C SER A 129 -11.56 -12.70 -13.17
N PRO A 130 -11.05 -13.45 -14.18
CA PRO A 130 -9.70 -13.20 -14.72
C PRO A 130 -9.49 -11.76 -15.19
N THR A 131 -10.52 -11.16 -15.79
CA THR A 131 -10.47 -9.76 -16.25
C THR A 131 -10.39 -8.78 -15.08
N ALA A 132 -11.25 -8.94 -14.07
CA ALA A 132 -11.23 -8.04 -12.91
C ALA A 132 -9.96 -8.21 -12.08
N ARG A 133 -9.47 -9.44 -11.93
CA ARG A 133 -8.21 -9.76 -11.25
C ARG A 133 -7.01 -9.16 -11.96
N ALA A 134 -6.93 -9.26 -13.28
CA ALA A 134 -5.86 -8.63 -14.06
C ALA A 134 -5.88 -7.09 -13.93
N ASN A 135 -7.08 -6.48 -13.96
CA ASN A 135 -7.23 -5.05 -13.73
C ASN A 135 -6.80 -4.64 -12.31
N PHE A 136 -7.20 -5.42 -11.31
CA PHE A 136 -6.87 -5.21 -9.91
C PHE A 136 -5.36 -5.24 -9.69
N VAL A 137 -4.68 -6.29 -10.17
CA VAL A 137 -3.22 -6.43 -10.09
C VAL A 137 -2.52 -5.26 -10.80
N LYS A 138 -2.95 -4.94 -12.03
CA LYS A 138 -2.40 -3.81 -12.79
C LYS A 138 -2.49 -2.50 -12.00
N ASN A 139 -3.68 -2.19 -11.48
CA ASN A 139 -3.92 -0.94 -10.76
C ASN A 139 -3.12 -0.86 -9.44
N ILE A 140 -2.95 -1.97 -8.73
CA ILE A 140 -2.08 -2.03 -7.54
C ILE A 140 -0.63 -1.73 -7.92
N VAL A 141 -0.12 -2.38 -8.96
CA VAL A 141 1.27 -2.20 -9.42
C VAL A 141 1.51 -0.77 -9.88
N GLU A 142 0.57 -0.18 -10.63
CA GLU A 142 0.63 1.23 -11.03
C GLU A 142 0.62 2.17 -9.82
N PHE A 143 -0.23 1.89 -8.82
CA PHE A 143 -0.25 2.67 -7.58
C PHE A 143 1.08 2.56 -6.83
N ALA A 144 1.64 1.35 -6.70
CA ALA A 144 2.90 1.10 -6.01
C ALA A 144 4.07 1.82 -6.69
N LYS A 145 4.13 1.81 -8.02
CA LYS A 145 5.13 2.57 -8.79
C LYS A 145 4.96 4.07 -8.63
N THR A 146 3.74 4.58 -8.86
CA THR A 146 3.43 6.02 -8.84
C THR A 146 3.77 6.65 -7.50
N ASN A 147 3.53 5.91 -6.41
CA ASN A 147 3.79 6.38 -5.06
C ASN A 147 5.15 5.91 -4.51
N ASN A 148 5.99 5.25 -5.32
CA ASN A 148 7.28 4.70 -4.91
C ASN A 148 7.20 3.91 -3.58
N LEU A 149 6.24 3.00 -3.49
CA LEU A 149 6.13 2.08 -2.35
C LEU A 149 7.28 1.08 -2.36
N ASP A 150 7.60 0.48 -1.22
CA ASP A 150 8.49 -0.68 -1.15
C ASP A 150 7.74 -2.01 -1.36
N GLY A 151 6.44 -2.04 -1.06
CA GLY A 151 5.61 -3.22 -1.21
C GLY A 151 4.13 -2.98 -0.91
N VAL A 152 3.37 -4.07 -1.01
CA VAL A 152 1.91 -4.10 -0.84
C VAL A 152 1.55 -5.20 0.14
N ASP A 153 0.52 -4.97 0.94
CA ASP A 153 -0.06 -5.96 1.85
C ASP A 153 -1.48 -6.29 1.41
N MET A 154 -1.81 -7.57 1.28
CA MET A 154 -3.17 -8.02 0.96
C MET A 154 -3.92 -8.37 2.25
N ASP A 155 -4.98 -7.63 2.55
CA ASP A 155 -5.83 -7.82 3.73
C ASP A 155 -7.25 -8.18 3.31
N TRP A 156 -7.39 -9.36 2.70
CA TRP A 156 -8.69 -9.97 2.41
C TRP A 156 -9.13 -10.76 3.63
N GLU A 157 -10.12 -10.21 4.34
CA GLU A 157 -10.80 -10.86 5.46
C GLU A 157 -12.18 -11.41 5.06
N TYR A 158 -12.33 -12.70 4.72
CA TYR A 158 -11.28 -13.69 4.46
C TYR A 158 -11.59 -14.49 3.19
N PRO A 159 -10.59 -15.03 2.47
CA PRO A 159 -10.87 -16.08 1.50
C PRO A 159 -11.54 -17.27 2.22
N ARG A 160 -12.47 -17.93 1.53
CA ARG A 160 -13.24 -19.08 2.06
C ARG A 160 -13.09 -20.31 1.20
N THR A 161 -13.11 -21.47 1.84
CA THR A 161 -13.25 -22.77 1.17
C THR A 161 -14.56 -22.85 0.39
N SER A 162 -14.53 -23.49 -0.77
CA SER A 162 -15.72 -23.82 -1.56
C SER A 162 -15.84 -25.34 -1.70
N GLY A 163 -16.93 -25.92 -1.19
CA GLY A 163 -17.14 -27.37 -1.20
C GLY A 163 -16.04 -28.16 -0.49
N GLY A 164 -15.44 -27.59 0.56
CA GLY A 164 -14.33 -28.20 1.30
C GLY A 164 -12.95 -28.08 0.64
N ASN A 165 -12.85 -27.40 -0.51
CA ASN A 165 -11.58 -27.15 -1.18
C ASN A 165 -11.06 -25.75 -0.83
N PRO A 166 -9.73 -25.55 -0.77
CA PRO A 166 -9.12 -24.23 -0.69
C PRO A 166 -9.57 -23.29 -1.82
N ASN A 167 -9.39 -21.99 -1.59
CA ASN A 167 -9.81 -20.94 -2.50
C ASN A 167 -8.79 -20.72 -3.62
N LYS A 168 -9.03 -21.34 -4.77
CA LYS A 168 -8.16 -21.22 -5.95
C LYS A 168 -8.10 -19.81 -6.53
N ASP A 169 -9.16 -19.01 -6.35
CA ASP A 169 -9.21 -17.63 -6.84
C ASP A 169 -8.29 -16.73 -6.01
N PHE A 170 -8.19 -16.96 -4.70
CA PHE A 170 -7.18 -16.34 -3.84
C PHE A 170 -5.77 -16.74 -4.29
N THR A 171 -5.51 -18.02 -4.54
CA THR A 171 -4.21 -18.48 -5.04
C THR A 171 -3.82 -17.81 -6.35
N ALA A 172 -4.74 -17.74 -7.31
CA ALA A 172 -4.51 -17.06 -8.59
C ALA A 172 -4.21 -15.56 -8.38
N LEU A 173 -4.96 -14.88 -7.51
CA LEU A 173 -4.73 -13.48 -7.18
C LEU A 173 -3.33 -13.26 -6.57
N MET A 174 -2.96 -14.04 -5.57
CA MET A 174 -1.65 -13.89 -4.90
C MET A 174 -0.49 -14.16 -5.86
N LYS A 175 -0.64 -15.16 -6.74
CA LYS A 175 0.35 -15.49 -7.78
C LYS A 175 0.55 -14.35 -8.78
N GLU A 176 -0.54 -13.85 -9.35
CA GLU A 176 -0.50 -12.77 -10.34
C GLU A 176 0.05 -11.48 -9.72
N LEU A 177 -0.40 -11.14 -8.51
CA LEU A 177 0.05 -9.96 -7.79
C LEU A 177 1.54 -10.02 -7.46
N SER A 178 2.01 -11.14 -6.90
CA SER A 178 3.43 -11.37 -6.60
C SER A 178 4.30 -11.23 -7.84
N THR A 179 3.90 -11.91 -8.92
CA THR A 179 4.62 -11.89 -10.20
C THR A 179 4.80 -10.48 -10.73
N GLU A 180 3.75 -9.66 -10.75
CA GLU A 180 3.84 -8.30 -11.28
C GLU A 180 4.55 -7.33 -10.33
N LEU A 181 4.40 -7.48 -9.01
CA LEU A 181 5.14 -6.66 -8.02
C LEU A 181 6.65 -6.95 -8.05
N HIS A 182 7.06 -8.21 -8.14
CA HIS A 182 8.48 -8.57 -8.21
C HIS A 182 9.15 -8.07 -9.48
N LYS A 183 8.44 -7.99 -10.62
CA LYS A 183 8.95 -7.34 -11.85
C LYS A 183 9.32 -5.87 -11.65
N VAL A 184 8.68 -5.21 -10.69
CA VAL A 184 8.94 -3.80 -10.34
C VAL A 184 9.66 -3.66 -8.99
N ASN A 185 10.29 -4.74 -8.52
CA ASN A 185 11.09 -4.82 -7.30
C ASN A 185 10.33 -4.35 -6.04
N LYS A 186 9.08 -4.81 -5.90
CA LYS A 186 8.20 -4.53 -4.75
C LYS A 186 7.84 -5.85 -4.07
N PHE A 187 7.85 -5.89 -2.74
CA PHE A 187 7.45 -7.09 -2.00
C PHE A 187 5.92 -7.21 -1.89
N LEU A 188 5.44 -8.42 -1.64
CA LEU A 188 4.05 -8.73 -1.29
C LEU A 188 3.96 -9.37 0.09
N SER A 189 3.19 -8.79 1.00
CA SER A 189 2.75 -9.44 2.25
C SER A 189 1.26 -9.73 2.22
N ALA A 190 0.79 -10.52 3.19
CA ALA A 190 -0.65 -10.72 3.41
C ALA A 190 -0.97 -10.80 4.90
N ALA A 191 -1.99 -10.05 5.31
CA ALA A 191 -2.65 -10.24 6.60
C ALA A 191 -3.59 -11.43 6.51
N ILE A 192 -3.44 -12.41 7.41
CA ILE A 192 -4.18 -13.67 7.35
C ILE A 192 -4.76 -14.05 8.70
N THR A 193 -5.85 -14.84 8.67
CA THR A 193 -6.44 -15.44 9.86
C THR A 193 -5.42 -16.28 10.62
N PRO A 194 -5.50 -16.34 11.97
CA PRO A 194 -4.66 -17.22 12.76
C PRO A 194 -5.03 -18.70 12.61
N ALA A 195 -6.12 -19.02 11.90
CA ALA A 195 -6.55 -20.39 11.58
C ALA A 195 -6.75 -21.30 12.82
N VAL A 196 -7.01 -20.70 13.99
CA VAL A 196 -7.18 -21.42 15.27
C VAL A 196 -8.56 -22.09 15.34
N TYR A 197 -9.60 -21.45 14.79
CA TYR A 197 -10.98 -21.92 14.86
C TYR A 197 -11.41 -22.74 13.63
N THR A 198 -12.25 -23.74 13.85
CA THR A 198 -12.96 -24.45 12.77
C THR A 198 -13.88 -23.48 12.04
N SER A 199 -13.46 -23.04 10.86
CA SER A 199 -14.21 -22.13 10.01
C SER A 199 -13.85 -22.38 8.55
N THR A 200 -14.67 -21.88 7.63
CA THR A 200 -14.39 -21.92 6.19
C THR A 200 -13.14 -21.14 5.78
N ASN A 201 -12.57 -20.35 6.67
CA ASN A 201 -11.43 -19.48 6.39
C ASN A 201 -10.11 -20.17 6.73
N LYS A 202 -10.16 -21.13 7.67
CA LYS A 202 -9.00 -21.90 8.16
C LYS A 202 -8.26 -22.62 7.04
N ASP A 203 -9.00 -23.32 6.19
CA ASP A 203 -8.45 -24.19 5.13
C ASP A 203 -8.56 -23.52 3.75
N ALA A 204 -8.78 -22.20 3.70
CA ALA A 204 -9.00 -21.49 2.45
C ALA A 204 -7.71 -21.17 1.68
N ILE A 205 -6.54 -21.15 2.33
CA ILE A 205 -5.26 -20.78 1.72
C ILE A 205 -4.53 -22.05 1.29
N GLU A 206 -4.23 -22.18 -0.01
CA GLU A 206 -3.42 -23.28 -0.53
C GLU A 206 -1.95 -23.11 -0.11
N ALA A 207 -1.28 -24.22 0.18
CA ALA A 207 0.16 -24.20 0.50
C ALA A 207 1.01 -23.59 -0.64
N GLU A 208 0.52 -23.61 -1.89
CA GLU A 208 1.17 -22.96 -3.04
C GLU A 208 1.36 -21.45 -2.82
N VAL A 209 0.44 -20.79 -2.09
CA VAL A 209 0.50 -19.34 -1.80
C VAL A 209 1.77 -18.97 -1.04
N TYR A 210 2.35 -19.88 -0.25
CA TYR A 210 3.58 -19.64 0.50
C TYR A 210 4.80 -19.38 -0.41
N ASN A 211 4.71 -19.72 -1.69
CA ASN A 211 5.76 -19.41 -2.68
C ASN A 211 5.62 -18.01 -3.30
N TYR A 212 4.50 -17.33 -3.06
CA TYR A 212 4.17 -16.04 -3.69
C TYR A 212 4.23 -14.86 -2.72
N VAL A 213 4.15 -15.12 -1.43
CA VAL A 213 4.11 -14.08 -0.40
C VAL A 213 5.46 -14.02 0.31
N ASP A 214 6.03 -12.82 0.39
CA ASP A 214 7.33 -12.57 1.02
C ASP A 214 7.29 -12.74 2.54
N PHE A 215 6.17 -12.38 3.17
CA PHE A 215 5.88 -12.67 4.58
C PHE A 215 4.39 -12.54 4.90
N PHE A 216 3.93 -13.31 5.87
CA PHE A 216 2.56 -13.23 6.39
C PHE A 216 2.48 -12.44 7.69
N ASN A 217 1.46 -11.60 7.81
CA ASN A 217 1.07 -10.93 9.04
C ASN A 217 -0.10 -11.71 9.65
N ILE A 218 0.20 -12.63 10.58
CA ILE A 218 -0.85 -13.45 11.21
C ILE A 218 -1.62 -12.58 12.20
N MET A 219 -2.92 -12.41 11.96
CA MET A 219 -3.82 -11.60 12.80
C MET A 219 -4.25 -12.36 14.05
N GLN A 220 -3.28 -12.64 14.92
CA GLN A 220 -3.47 -13.33 16.19
C GLN A 220 -4.12 -12.41 17.23
N TYR A 221 -5.34 -11.97 16.94
CA TYR A 221 -6.20 -11.15 17.78
C TYR A 221 -7.66 -11.35 17.38
N ASP A 222 -8.61 -10.76 18.11
CA ASP A 222 -10.06 -10.87 17.85
C ASP A 222 -10.58 -12.32 17.81
N GLY A 223 -9.93 -13.21 18.56
CA GLY A 223 -10.31 -14.62 18.66
C GLY A 223 -11.69 -14.85 19.28
N ALA A 224 -12.33 -15.97 18.91
CA ALA A 224 -13.58 -16.43 19.51
C ALA A 224 -13.37 -16.76 20.99
N GLY A 225 -13.61 -15.78 21.84
CA GLY A 225 -13.38 -15.90 23.28
C GLY A 225 -13.46 -14.59 24.04
N TYR A 226 -14.11 -13.55 23.51
CA TYR A 226 -14.54 -12.42 24.34
C TYR A 226 -15.57 -12.95 25.34
N ASP A 227 -15.07 -13.51 26.44
CA ASP A 227 -15.84 -13.74 27.62
C ASP A 227 -15.96 -12.41 28.35
N THR A 228 -17.17 -11.87 28.45
CA THR A 228 -17.44 -10.68 29.25
C THR A 228 -17.05 -10.85 30.72
N ALA A 229 -16.93 -12.10 31.21
CA ALA A 229 -16.54 -12.44 32.56
C ALA A 229 -15.01 -12.64 32.72
N GLU A 230 -14.29 -12.98 31.65
CA GLU A 230 -12.83 -13.19 31.64
C GLU A 230 -12.17 -12.35 30.54
N PRO A 231 -12.05 -11.02 30.72
CA PRO A 231 -11.63 -10.07 29.69
C PRO A 231 -10.13 -10.16 29.32
N LEU A 232 -9.47 -11.27 29.66
CA LEU A 232 -8.03 -11.28 29.86
C LEU A 232 -7.17 -11.58 28.63
N ASN A 233 -7.73 -11.90 27.45
CA ASN A 233 -6.88 -11.94 26.27
C ASN A 233 -7.62 -11.73 24.94
N HIS A 234 -7.41 -10.55 24.37
CA HIS A 234 -7.76 -10.23 22.97
C HIS A 234 -6.94 -11.05 21.96
N ALA A 235 -5.86 -11.71 22.38
CA ALA A 235 -4.90 -12.42 21.53
C ALA A 235 -4.57 -13.85 22.00
N SER A 236 -5.45 -14.52 22.75
CA SER A 236 -5.23 -15.92 23.17
C SER A 236 -5.45 -16.90 22.01
N MET A 237 -4.63 -17.96 21.98
CA MET A 237 -4.84 -19.17 21.17
C MET A 237 -5.79 -20.14 21.87
#